data_AF-A0A955UY58-F1
#
_entry.id   AF-A0A955UY58-F1
#
_cell.length_a   1.000
_cell.length_b   1.000
_cell.length_c   1.000
_cell.angle_alpha   90.00
_cell.angle_beta   90.00
_cell.angle_gamma   90.00
#
_symmetry.space_group_name_H-M   'P 1'
#
loop_
_entity.id
_entity.type
_entity.pdbx_description
1 polymer ?
#
loop_
_entity_poly.entity_id
_entity_poly.type
_entity_poly.pdbx_seq_one_letter_code
_entity_poly.pdbx_strand_id
1 'polypeptide(L)'
;MDSMSNQASSEPRFVKNRVREFRENKLMTQAQLARKAKVALRTIHSVEKGMNCRMDTKRKILLALGLRFEDKELVFPSNRPLPMHAELDRPFSH
;
A
#
# COMPACT_ATOMS: atom_id res chain seq x y z
N MET A 1 16.09 5.27 40.75
CA MET A 1 15.05 4.30 40.33
C MET A 1 14.44 4.83 39.05
N ASP A 2 15.19 4.64 37.97
CA ASP A 2 14.83 5.03 36.60
C ASP A 2 13.66 4.16 36.14
N SER A 3 12.45 4.69 36.25
CA SER A 3 11.25 4.04 35.72
C SER A 3 11.18 4.32 34.23
N MET A 4 11.89 3.51 33.45
CA MET A 4 11.73 3.41 32.00
C MET A 4 10.38 2.74 31.68
N SER A 5 9.33 3.55 31.63
CA SER A 5 8.03 3.15 31.08
C SER A 5 8.13 3.10 29.56
N ASN A 6 8.68 2.01 29.03
CA ASN A 6 8.70 1.75 27.60
C ASN A 6 7.29 1.33 27.17
N GLN A 7 6.44 2.32 26.87
CA GLN A 7 5.14 2.08 26.24
C GLN A 7 5.41 1.46 24.86
N ALA A 8 5.16 0.17 24.73
CA ALA A 8 5.04 -0.51 23.45
C ALA A 8 3.82 0.08 22.73
N SER A 9 4.05 1.14 21.96
CA SER A 9 3.07 1.71 21.06
C SER A 9 2.68 0.65 20.03
N SER A 10 1.44 0.16 20.18
CA SER A 10 0.74 -0.66 19.20
C SER A 10 0.37 0.20 17.98
N GLU A 11 1.39 0.74 17.30
CA GLU A 11 1.20 1.44 16.04
C GLU A 11 0.63 0.43 15.03
N PRO A 12 -0.50 0.74 14.37
CA PRO A 12 -0.97 -0.09 13.28
C PRO A 12 0.18 -0.24 12.29
N ARG A 13 0.60 -1.47 11.99
CA ARG A 13 1.56 -1.72 10.93
C ARG A 13 0.87 -1.41 9.60
N PHE A 14 0.86 -0.14 9.22
CA PHE A 14 0.36 0.31 7.93
C PHE A 14 1.18 -0.39 6.86
N VAL A 15 0.50 -1.21 6.06
CA VAL A 15 1.15 -1.87 4.93
C VAL A 15 1.52 -0.76 3.94
N LYS A 16 2.81 -0.44 3.88
CA LYS A 16 3.33 0.59 2.98
C LYS A 16 3.05 0.16 1.54
N ASN A 17 2.65 1.13 0.72
CA ASN A 17 2.42 0.92 -0.71
C ASN A 17 3.72 0.44 -1.39
N ARG A 18 3.65 -0.62 -2.21
CA ARG A 18 4.82 -1.22 -2.88
C ARG A 18 5.19 -0.53 -4.19
N VAL A 19 4.48 0.53 -4.60
CA VAL A 19 4.79 1.29 -5.83
C VAL A 19 6.26 1.71 -5.91
N ARG A 20 6.86 2.13 -4.80
CA ARG A 20 8.28 2.53 -4.76
C ARG A 20 9.20 1.36 -5.11
N GLU A 21 8.94 0.19 -4.55
CA GLU A 21 9.70 -1.04 -4.79
C GLU A 21 9.59 -1.47 -6.26
N PHE A 22 8.37 -1.52 -6.81
CA PHE A 22 8.16 -1.84 -8.22
C PHE A 22 8.81 -0.84 -9.17
N ARG A 23 8.85 0.44 -8.77
CA ARG A 23 9.53 1.49 -9.53
C ARG A 23 11.04 1.29 -9.53
N GLU A 24 11.64 1.02 -8.37
CA GLU A 24 13.07 0.80 -8.21
C GLU A 24 13.53 -0.49 -8.90
N ASN A 25 12.75 -1.55 -8.83
CA ASN A 25 12.98 -2.81 -9.57
C ASN A 25 13.01 -2.61 -11.10
N LYS A 26 12.39 -1.54 -11.61
CA LYS A 26 12.38 -1.18 -13.03
C LYS A 26 13.37 -0.05 -13.37
N LEU A 27 14.21 0.35 -12.41
CA LEU A 27 15.18 1.44 -12.56
C LEU A 27 14.55 2.75 -13.06
N MET A 28 13.32 3.03 -12.60
CA MET A 28 12.58 4.24 -12.98
C MET A 28 12.67 5.31 -11.90
N THR A 29 12.82 6.57 -12.28
CA THR A 29 12.61 7.72 -11.38
C THR A 29 11.11 7.99 -11.19
N GLN A 30 10.72 8.71 -10.13
CA GLN A 30 9.32 9.10 -9.92
C GLN A 30 8.76 9.88 -11.12
N ALA A 31 9.58 10.74 -11.74
CA ALA A 31 9.21 11.50 -12.92
C ALA A 31 9.00 10.60 -14.15
N GLN A 32 9.84 9.57 -14.33
CA GLN A 32 9.66 8.60 -15.41
C GLN A 32 8.36 7.81 -15.22
N LEU A 33 8.06 7.35 -14.00
CA LEU A 33 6.81 6.66 -13.69
C LEU A 33 5.60 7.57 -13.94
N ALA A 34 5.66 8.83 -13.50
CA ALA A 34 4.59 9.82 -13.71
C ALA A 34 4.30 10.06 -15.20
N ARG A 35 5.35 10.26 -16.01
CA ARG A 35 5.21 10.43 -17.47
C ARG A 35 4.61 9.19 -18.13
N LYS A 36 5.09 8.00 -17.75
CA LYS A 36 4.62 6.74 -18.32
C LYS A 36 3.16 6.44 -17.94
N ALA A 37 2.76 6.76 -16.71
CA ALA A 37 1.38 6.63 -16.24
C ALA A 37 0.48 7.79 -16.68
N LYS A 38 1.01 8.85 -17.32
CA LYS A 38 0.25 10.06 -17.66
C LYS A 38 -0.46 10.69 -16.44
N VAL A 39 0.25 10.78 -15.32
CA VAL A 39 -0.22 11.39 -14.08
C VAL A 39 0.78 12.44 -13.59
N ALA A 40 0.33 13.34 -12.70
CA ALA A 40 1.21 14.34 -12.12
C ALA A 40 2.26 13.70 -11.19
N LEU A 41 3.47 14.25 -11.16
CA LEU A 41 4.54 13.79 -10.26
C LEU A 41 4.11 13.83 -8.79
N ARG A 42 3.38 14.88 -8.38
CA ARG A 42 2.80 15.00 -7.03
C ARG A 42 1.91 13.82 -6.67
N THR A 43 1.19 13.27 -7.65
CA THR A 43 0.33 12.10 -7.45
C THR A 43 1.17 10.86 -7.16
N ILE A 44 2.25 10.61 -7.92
CA ILE A 44 3.17 9.50 -7.64
C ILE A 44 3.78 9.63 -6.25
N HIS A 45 4.29 10.81 -5.90
CA HIS A 45 4.87 11.06 -4.58
C HIS A 45 3.87 10.81 -3.43
N SER A 46 2.61 11.22 -3.63
CA SER A 46 1.51 10.98 -2.67
C SER A 46 1.20 9.49 -2.52
N VAL A 47 1.15 8.78 -3.64
CA VAL A 47 0.85 7.35 -3.71
C VAL A 47 1.95 6.52 -3.04
N GLU A 48 3.22 6.85 -3.27
CA GLU A 48 4.36 6.19 -2.60
C GLU A 48 4.36 6.42 -1.09
N LYS A 49 3.80 7.55 -0.61
CA LYS A 49 3.57 7.81 0.82
C LYS A 49 2.36 7.06 1.40
N GLY A 50 1.63 6.30 0.60
CA GLY A 50 0.45 5.54 1.04
C GLY A 50 -0.85 6.33 1.03
N MET A 51 -0.89 7.51 0.41
CA MET A 51 -2.14 8.26 0.27
C MET A 51 -3.07 7.59 -0.74
N ASN A 52 -4.38 7.67 -0.46
CA ASN A 52 -5.40 7.18 -1.37
C ASN A 52 -5.38 7.97 -2.69
N CYS A 53 -5.53 7.24 -3.80
CA CYS A 53 -5.67 7.81 -5.13
C CYS A 53 -6.87 7.19 -5.85
N ARG A 54 -7.33 7.87 -6.90
CA ARG A 54 -8.47 7.43 -7.72
C ARG A 54 -8.13 6.10 -8.40
N MET A 55 -9.16 5.28 -8.65
CA MET A 55 -9.00 3.99 -9.33
C MET A 55 -8.37 4.13 -10.74
N ASP A 56 -8.73 5.18 -11.47
CA ASP A 56 -8.10 5.53 -12.76
C ASP A 56 -6.58 5.69 -12.63
N THR A 57 -6.12 6.39 -11.58
CA THR A 57 -4.70 6.58 -11.30
C THR A 57 -4.01 5.26 -10.98
N LYS A 58 -4.63 4.38 -10.17
CA LYS A 58 -4.08 3.05 -9.88
C LYS A 58 -3.93 2.23 -11.17
N ARG A 59 -4.95 2.22 -12.03
CA ARG A 59 -4.94 1.54 -13.34
C ARG A 59 -3.81 2.06 -14.23
N LYS A 60 -3.63 3.38 -14.32
CA LYS A 60 -2.53 4.00 -15.07
C LYS A 60 -1.15 3.63 -14.53
N ILE A 61 -0.96 3.62 -13.21
CA ILE A 61 0.30 3.23 -12.56
C ILE A 61 0.61 1.75 -12.80
N LEU A 62 -0.38 0.86 -12.64
CA LEU A 62 -0.22 -0.58 -12.92
C LEU A 62 0.26 -0.82 -14.36
N LEU A 63 -0.40 -0.20 -15.33
CA LEU A 63 0.00 -0.29 -16.74
C LEU A 63 1.41 0.27 -16.99
N ALA A 64 1.78 1.37 -16.34
CA ALA A 64 3.11 1.95 -16.45
C ALA A 64 4.21 1.02 -15.89
N LEU A 65 3.88 0.31 -14.81
CA LEU A 65 4.71 -0.74 -14.24
C LEU A 65 4.65 -2.04 -15.06
N GLY A 66 3.79 -2.15 -16.09
CA GLY A 66 3.64 -3.36 -16.88
C GLY A 66 2.99 -4.50 -16.09
N LEU A 67 2.15 -4.16 -15.12
CA LEU A 67 1.36 -5.08 -14.31
C LEU A 67 -0.08 -5.08 -14.79
N ARG A 68 -0.82 -6.12 -14.42
CA ARG A 68 -2.23 -6.23 -14.76
C ARG A 68 -3.12 -5.62 -13.67
N PHE A 69 -4.42 -5.50 -13.95
CA PHE A 69 -5.36 -4.96 -12.96
C PHE A 69 -5.56 -5.88 -11.76
N GLU A 70 -5.39 -7.18 -11.97
CA GLU A 70 -5.49 -8.22 -10.94
C GLU A 70 -4.36 -8.08 -9.90
N ASP A 71 -3.19 -7.56 -10.30
CA ASP A 71 -2.03 -7.32 -9.42
C ASP A 71 -2.20 -6.06 -8.55
N LYS A 72 -3.36 -5.40 -8.60
CA LYS A 72 -3.64 -4.19 -7.83
C LYS A 72 -3.38 -4.37 -6.34
N GLU A 73 -3.80 -5.49 -5.76
CA GLU A 73 -3.65 -5.72 -4.31
C GLU A 73 -2.18 -5.99 -3.93
N LEU A 74 -1.34 -6.44 -4.87
CA LEU A 74 0.10 -6.62 -4.65
C LEU A 74 0.81 -5.26 -4.58
N VAL A 75 0.40 -4.31 -5.42
CA VAL A 75 1.01 -2.98 -5.50
C VAL A 75 0.41 -2.03 -4.47
N PHE A 76 -0.92 -2.02 -4.36
CA PHE A 76 -1.73 -1.15 -3.51
C PHE A 76 -2.46 -1.99 -2.44
N PRO A 77 -1.75 -2.55 -1.45
CA PRO A 77 -2.39 -3.30 -0.38
C PRO A 77 -3.39 -2.39 0.32
N SER A 78 -4.65 -2.84 0.34
CA SER A 78 -5.69 -2.15 1.09
C SER A 78 -5.30 -2.14 2.57
N ASN A 79 -5.37 -0.98 3.22
CA ASN A 79 -5.07 -0.81 4.65
C ASN A 79 -6.17 -1.46 5.52
N ARG A 80 -6.48 -2.72 5.25
CA ARG A 80 -7.32 -3.54 6.09
C ARG A 80 -6.43 -3.99 7.24
N PRO A 81 -6.70 -3.60 8.50
CA PRO A 81 -6.05 -4.26 9.62
C PRO A 81 -6.30 -5.74 9.45
N LEU A 82 -5.23 -6.55 9.40
CA LEU A 82 -5.36 -7.99 9.39
C LEU A 82 -6.22 -8.34 10.63
N PRO A 83 -7.37 -9.01 10.46
CA PRO A 83 -8.17 -9.41 11.60
C PRO A 83 -7.29 -10.32 12.44
N MET A 84 -6.85 -9.82 13.61
CA MET A 84 -5.78 -10.47 14.35
C MET A 84 -6.23 -11.83 14.89
N HIS A 85 -7.53 -12.07 15.12
CA HIS A 85 -8.06 -13.40 15.43
C HIS A 85 -9.51 -13.50 14.91
N ALA A 86 -9.71 -14.11 13.75
CA ALA A 86 -11.03 -14.68 13.41
C ALA A 86 -11.08 -16.08 14.07
N GLU A 87 -11.21 -16.11 15.39
CA GLU A 87 -11.53 -17.36 16.09
C GLU A 87 -12.92 -17.82 15.61
N LEU A 88 -12.87 -18.91 14.86
CA LEU A 88 -13.98 -19.77 14.51
C LEU A 88 -14.50 -20.40 15.81
N ASP A 89 -15.36 -19.70 16.55
CA ASP A 89 -16.18 -20.37 17.54
C ASP A 89 -17.52 -19.66 17.73
N ARG A 90 -18.47 -20.03 16.87
CA ARG A 90 -19.89 -20.05 17.26
C ARG A 90 -20.47 -21.38 16.79
N PRO A 91 -20.45 -22.43 17.64
CA PRO A 91 -21.36 -23.54 17.41
C PRO A 91 -22.79 -23.02 17.57
N PHE A 92 -23.57 -23.12 16.50
CA PHE A 92 -25.02 -23.00 16.55
C PHE A 92 -25.56 -24.16 17.40
N SER A 93 -26.15 -23.85 18.56
CA SER A 93 -27.06 -24.70 19.33
C SER A 93 -27.52 -23.91 20.56
N HIS A 94 -28.80 -23.74 20.89
CA HIS A 94 -30.09 -24.21 20.39
C HIS A 94 -31.09 -23.05 20.50
#